data_AF-A0A0Q7NDP1-F1
#
_entry.id   AF-A0A0Q7NDP1-F1
#
_cell.length_a   1.000
_cell.length_b   1.000
_cell.length_c   1.000
_cell.angle_alpha   90.00
_cell.angle_beta   90.00
_cell.angle_gamma   90.00
#
_symmetry.space_group_name_H-M   'P 1'
#
loop_
_entity.id
_entity.type
_entity.pdbx_description
1 polymer ?
#
loop_
_entity_poly.entity_id
_entity_poly.type
_entity_poly.pdbx_seq_one_letter_code
_entity_poly.pdbx_strand_id
1 'polypeptide(L)' 'MGEMNIRIEDELRTKIEDLAKSNARSLNAEISDLLTKAVNYERRQESFADIARRIAAMTPKDVPQTGSLEMLREDRDR' A
#
# COMPACT_ATOMS: atom_id res chain seq x y z
N MET A 1 -20.88 7.13 17.45
CA MET A 1 -20.30 5.90 16.88
C MET A 1 -21.43 4.88 16.77
N GLY A 2 -21.57 4.21 15.63
CA GLY A 2 -22.51 3.10 15.49
C GLY A 2 -21.89 1.80 16.00
N GLU A 3 -22.71 0.86 16.43
CA GLU A 3 -22.29 -0.49 16.81
C GLU A 3 -22.68 -1.48 15.72
N MET A 4 -21.79 -2.44 15.44
CA MET A 4 -22.00 -3.47 14.44
C MET A 4 -21.60 -4.82 15.04
N ASN A 5 -22.50 -5.80 14.94
CA ASN A 5 -22.24 -7.17 15.36
C ASN A 5 -21.85 -7.99 14.13
N ILE A 6 -20.61 -8.46 14.07
CA ILE A 6 -20.10 -9.31 12.99
C ILE A 6 -19.87 -10.71 13.52
N ARG A 7 -20.32 -11.73 12.79
CA ARG A 7 -19.93 -13.12 13.04
C ARG A 7 -18.71 -13.44 12.18
N ILE A 8 -17.68 -13.97 12.80
CA ILE A 8 -16.44 -14.41 12.14
C ILE A 8 -16.08 -15.80 12.63
N GLU A 9 -15.26 -16.50 11.84
CA GLU A 9 -14.68 -17.78 12.23
C GLU A 9 -13.69 -17.61 13.39
N ASP A 10 -13.61 -18.61 14.25
CA ASP A 10 -12.74 -18.59 15.45
C ASP A 10 -11.26 -18.48 15.09
N GLU A 11 -10.84 -19.07 13.97
CA GLU A 11 -9.47 -18.94 13.46
C GLU A 11 -9.14 -17.48 13.12
N LEU A 12 -10.08 -16.78 12.47
CA LEU A 12 -9.89 -15.37 12.12
C LEU A 12 -9.84 -14.51 13.37
N ARG A 13 -10.72 -14.78 14.35
CA ARG A 13 -10.70 -14.09 15.64
C ARG A 13 -9.32 -14.20 16.31
N THR A 14 -8.78 -15.40 16.37
CA THR A 14 -7.48 -15.68 17.00
C THR A 14 -6.36 -14.89 16.33
N LYS A 15 -6.33 -14.88 14.99
CA LYS A 15 -5.36 -14.10 14.22
C LYS A 15 -5.45 -12.60 14.50
N ILE A 16 -6.67 -12.05 14.62
CA ILE A 16 -6.85 -10.62 14.93
C ILE A 16 -6.40 -10.32 16.36
N GLU A 17 -6.68 -11.20 17.32
CA GLU A 17 -6.22 -11.04 18.72
C GLU A 17 -4.69 -11.04 18.81
N ASP A 18 -4.02 -11.94 18.10
CA ASP A 18 -2.56 -11.96 18.03
C ASP A 18 -1.98 -10.70 17.39
N LEU A 19 -2.61 -10.24 16.30
CA LEU A 19 -2.20 -9.02 15.60
C LEU A 19 -2.39 -7.77 16.47
N ALA A 20 -3.47 -7.71 17.24
CA ALA A 20 -3.70 -6.64 18.22
C ALA A 20 -2.62 -6.61 19.32
N LYS A 21 -2.22 -7.79 19.83
CA LYS A 21 -1.12 -7.92 20.79
C LYS A 21 0.20 -7.44 20.19
N SER A 22 0.53 -7.88 18.98
CA SER A 22 1.76 -7.47 18.27
C SER A 22 1.84 -5.96 18.05
N ASN A 23 0.69 -5.32 17.79
CA ASN A 23 0.62 -3.87 17.58
C ASN A 23 0.46 -3.06 18.88
N ALA A 24 0.45 -3.72 20.05
CA ALA A 24 0.21 -3.10 21.36
C ALA A 24 -1.09 -2.26 21.40
N ARG A 25 -2.15 -2.77 20.77
CA ARG A 25 -3.46 -2.11 20.67
C ARG A 25 -4.56 -3.00 21.25
N SER A 26 -5.69 -2.38 21.59
CA SER A 26 -6.89 -3.14 21.94
C SER A 26 -7.47 -3.81 20.70
N LEU A 27 -8.19 -4.92 20.90
CA LEU A 27 -8.85 -5.65 19.80
C LEU A 27 -9.76 -4.74 18.97
N ASN A 28 -10.56 -3.90 19.63
CA ASN A 28 -11.46 -2.96 18.95
C ASN A 28 -10.69 -1.90 18.15
N ALA A 29 -9.57 -1.41 18.66
CA ALA A 29 -8.72 -0.45 17.94
C ALA A 29 -8.08 -1.10 16.71
N GLU A 30 -7.63 -2.34 16.82
CA GLU A 30 -7.07 -3.09 15.70
C GLU A 30 -8.13 -3.37 14.62
N ILE A 31 -9.33 -3.82 15.00
CA ILE A 31 -10.44 -4.03 14.07
C ILE A 31 -10.80 -2.71 13.36
N SER A 32 -10.87 -1.60 14.10
CA SER A 32 -11.16 -0.30 13.52
C SER A 32 -10.09 0.13 12.51
N ASP A 33 -8.81 -0.06 12.81
CA ASP A 33 -7.71 0.26 11.90
C ASP A 33 -7.72 -0.65 10.66
N LEU A 34 -7.94 -1.96 10.83
CA LEU A 34 -8.05 -2.91 9.72
C LEU A 34 -9.21 -2.58 8.79
N LEU A 35 -10.40 -2.29 9.32
CA LEU A 35 -11.55 -1.89 8.51
C LEU A 35 -11.30 -0.56 7.79
N THR A 36 -10.70 0.40 8.50
CA THR A 36 -10.33 1.71 7.92
C THR A 36 -9.34 1.53 6.77
N LYS A 37 -8.32 0.69 6.96
CA LYS A 37 -7.34 0.35 5.91
C LYS A 37 -8.01 -0.35 4.75
N ALA A 38 -8.84 -1.36 4.98
CA ALA A 38 -9.52 -2.10 3.91
C ALA A 38 -10.38 -1.17 3.03
N VAL A 39 -11.21 -0.32 3.64
CA VAL A 39 -12.08 0.62 2.91
C VAL A 39 -11.28 1.71 2.20
N ASN A 40 -10.21 2.22 2.81
CA ASN A 40 -9.39 3.27 2.20
C ASN A 40 -8.42 2.72 1.15
N TYR A 41 -8.00 1.46 1.26
CA TYR A 41 -7.11 0.80 0.31
C TYR A 41 -7.78 0.64 -1.06
N GLU A 42 -9.08 0.32 -1.09
CA GLU A 42 -9.86 0.30 -2.34
C GLU A 42 -9.90 1.66 -3.05
N ARG A 43 -9.74 2.78 -2.33
CA ARG A 43 -9.77 4.12 -2.92
C ARG A 43 -8.42 4.59 -3.47
N ARG A 44 -7.32 3.88 -3.25
CA ARG A 44 -5.97 4.43 -3.41
C ARG A 44 -5.00 3.63 -4.27
N GLN A 45 -5.48 2.71 -5.10
CA GLN A 45 -4.67 2.29 -6.25
C GLN A 45 -4.83 3.32 -7.36
N GLU A 46 -3.92 4.30 -7.39
CA GLU A 46 -3.62 5.03 -8.63
C GLU A 46 -3.33 3.94 -9.67
N SER A 47 -4.16 3.83 -10.71
CA SER A 47 -4.01 2.74 -11.66
C SER A 47 -2.63 2.84 -12.32
N PHE A 48 -2.05 1.73 -12.78
CA PHE A 48 -0.79 1.81 -13.55
C PHE A 48 -0.89 2.78 -14.74
N ALA A 49 -2.09 2.96 -15.30
CA ALA A 49 -2.36 3.96 -16.33
C ALA A 49 -2.28 5.41 -15.81
N ASP A 50 -2.76 5.68 -14.60
CA ASP A 50 -2.65 7.00 -13.97
C ASP A 50 -1.19 7.33 -13.62
N ILE A 51 -0.45 6.35 -13.08
CA ILE A 51 0.98 6.46 -12.81
C ILE A 51 1.74 6.76 -14.11
N ALA A 52 1.46 6.00 -15.17
CA ALA A 52 2.10 6.20 -16.48
C ALA A 52 1.79 7.59 -17.06
N ARG A 53 0.54 8.06 -16.96
CA ARG A 53 0.14 9.41 -17.39
C ARG A 53 0.87 10.50 -16.62
N ARG A 54 1.00 10.35 -15.30
CA ARG A 54 1.71 11.29 -14.44
C ARG A 54 3.21 11.34 -14.78
N ILE A 55 3.84 10.19 -14.96
CA ILE A 55 5.24 10.11 -15.40
C ILE A 55 5.41 10.78 -16.76
N ALA A 56 4.57 10.46 -17.74
CA ALA A 56 4.64 11.04 -19.08
C ALA A 56 4.42 12.57 -19.09
N ALA A 57 3.65 13.12 -18.15
CA ALA A 57 3.47 14.55 -17.99
C ALA A 57 4.69 15.25 -17.37
N MET A 58 5.45 14.56 -16.52
CA MET A 58 6.65 15.09 -15.86
C MET A 58 7.92 14.89 -16.68
N THR A 59 7.94 13.93 -17.60
CA THR A 59 9.11 13.60 -18.42
C THR A 59 9.16 14.48 -19.68
N PRO A 60 10.23 15.29 -19.88
CA PRO A 60 10.42 16.06 -21.09
C PRO A 60 10.51 15.15 -22.32
N LYS A 61 9.73 15.44 -23.36
CA LYS A 61 9.70 14.62 -24.60
C LYS A 61 10.90 14.84 -25.50
N ASP A 62 11.53 16.01 -25.39
CA ASP A 62 12.57 16.47 -26.30
C ASP A 62 13.99 16.25 -25.74
N VAL A 63 14.12 15.66 -24.56
CA VAL A 63 15.41 15.37 -23.92
C VAL A 63 15.67 13.87 -24.01
N PRO A 64 16.71 13.43 -24.75
CA PRO A 64 17.08 12.02 -24.80
C PRO A 64 17.41 11.52 -23.40
N GLN A 65 16.69 10.50 -22.96
CA GLN A 65 16.91 9.86 -21.66
C GLN A 65 17.97 8.77 -21.82
N THR A 66 19.04 8.83 -21.03
CA THR A 66 20.05 7.78 -20.97
C THR A 66 19.42 6.48 -20.47
N GLY A 67 19.74 5.36 -21.11
CA GLY A 67 19.21 4.06 -20.72
C GLY A 67 19.72 3.68 -19.33
N SER A 68 18.84 3.12 -18.49
CA SER A 68 19.20 2.67 -17.14
C SER A 68 20.35 1.63 -17.13
N LEU A 69 20.43 0.81 -18.17
CA LEU A 69 21.53 -0.15 -18.39
C LEU A 69 22.88 0.54 -18.60
N GLU A 70 22.89 1.71 -19.22
CA GLU A 70 24.10 2.48 -19.48
C GLU A 70 24.60 3.11 -18.17
N MET A 71 23.69 3.69 -17.39
CA MET A 71 23.99 4.22 -16.05
C MET A 71 24.55 3.17 -15.09
N LEU A 72 23.98 1.96 -15.09
CA LEU A 72 24.44 0.85 -14.24
C LEU A 72 25.83 0.33 -14.63
N ARG A 73 26.23 0.47 -15.89
CA ARG A 73 27.59 0.14 -16.34
C ARG A 73 28.59 1.20 -15.91
N GLU A 74 28.23 2.48 -16.05
CA GLU A 74 29.06 3.60 -15.61
C GLU A 74 29.33 3.56 -14.09
N ASP A 75 28.32 3.23 -13.28
CA ASP A 75 28.48 3.15 -11.81
C ASP A 75 29.32 1.93 -11.37
N ARG A 76 29.34 0.85 -12.16
CA ARG A 76 30.13 -0.36 -11.89
C ARG A 76 31.61 -0.16 -12.21
N ASP A 77 31.92 0.65 -13.22
CA ASP A 77 33.28 0.88 -13.70
C ASP A 77 33.96 2.05 -12.95
N ARG A 78 33.36 2.55 -11.86
CA ARG A 78 33.83 3.62 -10.98
C ARG A 78 34.44 3.09 -9.69
#